data_AF-A0A958IFE9-F1
#
_entry.id   AF-A0A958IFE9-F1
#
_cell.length_a   1.000
_cell.length_b   1.000
_cell.length_c   1.000
_cell.angle_alpha   90.00
_cell.angle_beta   90.00
_cell.angle_gamma   90.00
#
_symmetry.space_group_name_H-M   'P 1'
#
loop_
_entity.id
_entity.type
_entity.pdbx_description
1 polymer ?
#
loop_
_entity_poly.entity_id
_entity_poly.type
_entity_poly.pdbx_seq_one_letter_code
_entity_poly.pdbx_strand_id
1 'polypeptide(L)'
;HSREFEQINHYVIGNDIRSINWKATARHHELMVNQYQDETSQNIYSLIDMSRNMQLPFNGLTLLDYAINATLVISDVAVKKYDKAGLLTFSNKMATYVPAAAQIRQIQKIMDALYNQRTDFKEASFEMLYVQISHLIHGRSLLFLYTNFQEISQLRRQLKYLRAINKFHLLVVIIFENHELTDFAMQKSKRSEQIYQKAIAAQFVLEKQQIIKELNHNGIYTILTRPENLSIDTLNKYLELKSEGLI
;
A
#
# COMPACT_ATOMS: atom_id res chain seq x y z
N HIS A 1 2.15 -4.67 -27.50
CA HIS A 1 3.29 -5.60 -27.50
C HIS A 1 3.62 -5.94 -26.06
N SER A 2 3.10 -7.08 -25.59
CA SER A 2 3.49 -7.69 -24.30
C SER A 2 4.94 -8.17 -24.43
N ARG A 3 5.80 -7.87 -23.46
CA ARG A 3 7.14 -8.47 -23.39
C ARG A 3 7.01 -9.66 -22.45
N GLU A 4 6.80 -10.83 -23.02
CA GLU A 4 6.77 -12.11 -22.31
C GLU A 4 8.19 -12.44 -21.84
N PHE A 5 8.33 -12.78 -20.55
CA PHE A 5 9.58 -13.35 -20.05
C PHE A 5 9.59 -14.84 -20.41
N GLU A 6 10.59 -15.26 -21.18
CA GLU A 6 10.76 -16.64 -21.64
C GLU A 6 11.67 -17.38 -20.65
N GLN A 7 11.07 -18.25 -19.82
CA GLN A 7 11.83 -19.20 -19.01
C GLN A 7 11.89 -20.55 -19.72
N ILE A 8 13.08 -21.16 -19.78
CA ILE A 8 13.27 -22.46 -20.41
C ILE A 8 13.28 -23.53 -19.32
N ASN A 9 12.35 -24.48 -19.40
CA ASN A 9 12.22 -25.60 -18.46
C ASN A 9 12.25 -26.96 -19.20
N HIS A 10 12.44 -28.05 -18.46
CA HIS A 10 12.33 -29.40 -19.02
C HIS A 10 10.89 -29.69 -19.44
N TYR A 11 10.72 -30.34 -20.58
CA TYR A 11 9.42 -30.80 -21.07
C TYR A 11 8.84 -31.84 -20.10
N VAL A 12 7.58 -31.64 -19.72
CA VAL A 12 6.78 -32.61 -18.98
C VAL A 12 5.59 -33.04 -19.84
N ILE A 13 5.20 -34.30 -19.71
CA ILE A 13 4.04 -34.86 -20.41
C ILE A 13 2.80 -34.02 -20.03
N GLY A 14 2.22 -33.35 -21.04
CA GLY A 14 1.12 -32.39 -20.86
C GLY A 14 1.45 -30.97 -21.34
N ASN A 15 2.73 -30.65 -21.60
CA ASN A 15 3.09 -29.40 -22.25
C ASN A 15 2.71 -29.40 -23.75
N ASP A 16 2.33 -28.23 -24.27
CA ASP A 16 2.06 -28.07 -25.71
C ASP A 16 3.35 -28.27 -26.52
N ILE A 17 3.31 -29.15 -27.51
CA ILE A 17 4.41 -29.46 -28.42
C ILE A 17 4.89 -28.19 -29.15
N ARG A 18 4.01 -27.20 -29.36
CA ARG A 18 4.37 -25.93 -30.01
C ARG A 18 5.27 -25.05 -29.14
N SER A 19 5.32 -25.29 -27.83
CA SER A 19 6.19 -24.58 -26.90
C SER A 19 7.61 -25.12 -26.85
N ILE A 20 7.95 -26.19 -27.59
CA ILE A 20 9.28 -26.80 -27.56
C ILE A 20 10.34 -25.83 -28.11
N ASN A 21 11.37 -25.59 -27.31
CA ASN A 21 12.54 -24.82 -27.72
C ASN A 21 13.60 -25.74 -28.31
N TRP A 22 13.57 -25.90 -29.64
CA TRP A 22 14.51 -26.76 -30.35
C TRP A 22 15.98 -26.35 -30.15
N LYS A 23 16.26 -25.06 -29.97
CA LYS A 23 17.62 -24.54 -29.78
C LYS A 23 18.18 -24.92 -28.40
N ALA A 24 17.37 -24.79 -27.35
CA ALA A 24 17.75 -25.21 -26.00
C ALA A 24 17.81 -26.73 -25.88
N THR A 25 16.87 -27.44 -26.53
CA THR A 25 16.84 -28.91 -26.61
C THR A 25 18.13 -29.46 -27.22
N ALA A 26 18.60 -28.88 -28.32
CA ALA A 26 19.85 -29.28 -28.97
C ALA A 26 21.11 -29.02 -28.09
N ARG A 27 21.06 -28.04 -27.18
CA ARG A 27 22.18 -27.74 -26.28
C ARG A 27 22.21 -28.66 -25.07
N HIS A 28 21.05 -28.90 -24.46
CA HIS A 28 20.92 -29.70 -23.23
C HIS A 28 20.74 -31.20 -23.47
N HIS A 29 20.52 -31.63 -24.72
CA HIS A 29 20.27 -33.03 -25.10
C HIS A 29 19.01 -33.63 -24.42
N GLU A 30 18.12 -32.77 -23.95
CA GLU A 30 16.85 -33.11 -23.32
C GLU A 30 15.76 -32.18 -23.87
N LEU A 31 14.51 -32.64 -23.95
CA LEU A 31 13.41 -31.82 -24.44
C LEU A 31 13.20 -30.61 -23.53
N MET A 32 13.36 -29.41 -24.08
CA MET A 32 13.17 -28.15 -23.38
C MET A 32 11.95 -27.42 -23.94
N VAL A 33 11.18 -26.77 -23.08
CA VAL A 33 10.01 -25.97 -23.44
C VAL A 33 10.18 -24.51 -23.02
N ASN A 34 9.67 -23.62 -23.85
CA ASN A 34 9.46 -22.22 -23.52
C ASN A 34 8.21 -22.10 -22.66
N GLN A 35 8.43 -21.71 -21.41
CA GLN A 35 7.35 -21.33 -20.51
C GLN A 35 7.26 -19.81 -20.53
N TYR A 36 6.21 -19.32 -21.18
CA TYR A 36 5.87 -17.90 -21.18
C TYR A 36 5.13 -17.62 -19.88
N GLN A 37 5.73 -16.79 -19.02
CA GLN A 37 5.03 -16.25 -17.86
C GLN A 37 4.46 -14.89 -18.26
N ASP A 38 3.14 -14.76 -18.21
CA ASP A 38 2.47 -13.46 -18.33
C ASP A 38 2.81 -12.63 -17.08
N GLU A 39 3.90 -11.85 -17.13
CA GLU A 39 4.05 -10.70 -16.24
C GLU A 39 3.02 -9.65 -16.66
N THR A 40 1.80 -9.82 -16.15
CA THR A 40 0.76 -8.81 -16.31
C THR A 40 1.15 -7.59 -15.49
N SER A 41 1.44 -6.49 -16.18
CA SER A 41 1.75 -5.20 -15.55
C SER A 41 0.56 -4.74 -14.71
N GLN A 42 0.76 -4.66 -13.39
CA GLN A 42 -0.31 -4.31 -12.45
C GLN A 42 -0.39 -2.81 -12.21
N ASN A 43 -1.60 -2.34 -11.92
CA ASN A 43 -1.83 -0.98 -11.48
C ASN A 43 -1.66 -0.89 -9.95
N ILE A 44 -0.74 -0.07 -9.49
CA ILE A 44 -0.46 0.17 -8.08
C ILE A 44 -0.69 1.65 -7.80
N TYR A 45 -1.63 1.95 -6.91
CA TYR A 45 -1.94 3.31 -6.50
C TYR A 45 -1.61 3.53 -5.04
N SER A 46 -0.93 4.65 -4.77
CA SER A 46 -0.83 5.21 -3.43
C SER A 46 -1.97 6.19 -3.20
N LEU A 47 -2.80 5.91 -2.20
CA LEU A 47 -3.91 6.74 -1.75
C LEU A 47 -3.48 7.47 -0.47
N ILE A 48 -3.30 8.77 -0.53
CA ILE A 48 -2.77 9.55 0.61
C ILE A 48 -3.87 10.41 1.22
N ASP A 49 -4.16 10.17 2.49
CA ASP A 49 -5.01 11.02 3.31
C ASP A 49 -4.29 12.36 3.59
N MET A 50 -4.93 13.47 3.23
CA MET A 50 -4.41 14.83 3.43
C MET A 50 -5.13 15.57 4.57
N SER A 51 -5.81 14.85 5.46
CA SER A 51 -6.50 15.41 6.62
C SER A 51 -5.57 15.78 7.78
N ARG A 52 -6.14 16.50 8.76
CA ARG A 52 -5.47 16.83 10.04
C ARG A 52 -4.86 15.62 10.77
N ASN A 53 -5.39 14.41 10.57
CA ASN A 53 -4.89 13.22 11.26
C ASN A 53 -3.48 12.80 10.80
N MET A 54 -3.08 13.26 9.61
CA MET A 54 -1.77 13.01 9.02
C MET A 54 -0.75 14.12 9.35
N GLN A 55 -1.16 15.19 10.04
CA GLN A 55 -0.26 16.24 10.55
C GLN A 55 0.49 15.85 11.82
N LEU A 56 0.20 14.68 12.41
CA LEU A 56 0.82 14.26 13.65
C LEU A 56 2.35 14.20 13.47
N PRO A 57 3.13 14.93 14.29
CA PRO A 57 4.57 14.92 14.19
C PRO A 57 5.15 13.61 14.76
N PHE A 58 6.25 13.17 14.17
CA PHE A 58 7.05 12.03 14.60
C PHE A 58 8.49 12.25 14.11
N ASN A 59 9.47 12.24 15.01
CA ASN A 59 10.90 12.45 14.70
C ASN A 59 11.18 13.68 13.79
N GLY A 60 10.44 14.77 13.97
CA GLY A 60 10.62 16.02 13.23
C GLY A 60 9.93 16.07 11.86
N LEU A 61 9.23 15.02 11.44
CA LEU A 61 8.42 14.95 10.23
C LEU A 61 6.95 14.68 10.58
N THR A 62 6.02 14.95 9.67
CA THR A 62 4.62 14.56 9.83
C THR A 62 4.37 13.15 9.28
N LEU A 63 3.29 12.49 9.70
CA LEU A 63 2.88 11.21 9.08
C LEU A 63 2.65 11.33 7.57
N LEU A 64 2.20 12.51 7.11
CA LEU A 64 2.10 12.80 5.68
C LEU A 64 3.47 12.72 4.98
N ASP A 65 4.52 13.31 5.56
CA ASP A 65 5.86 13.29 4.98
C ASP A 65 6.38 11.85 4.84
N TYR A 66 6.13 11.01 5.86
CA TYR A 66 6.43 9.58 5.77
C TYR A 66 5.63 8.89 4.66
N ALA A 67 4.33 9.15 4.56
CA ALA A 67 3.48 8.59 3.49
C ALA A 67 3.93 9.00 2.08
N ILE A 68 4.38 10.25 1.91
CA ILE A 68 4.97 10.76 0.67
C ILE A 68 6.25 9.98 0.34
N ASN A 69 7.17 9.84 1.29
CA ASN A 69 8.41 9.10 1.10
C ASN A 69 8.14 7.63 0.72
N ALA A 70 7.24 6.96 1.43
CA ALA A 70 6.85 5.59 1.13
C ALA A 70 6.21 5.47 -0.26
N THR A 71 5.36 6.42 -0.63
CA THR A 71 4.75 6.47 -1.97
C THR A 71 5.80 6.58 -3.07
N LEU A 72 6.83 7.41 -2.90
CA LEU A 72 7.92 7.54 -3.86
C LEU A 72 8.73 6.26 -3.98
N VAL A 73 9.06 5.61 -2.85
CA VAL A 73 9.79 4.33 -2.81
C VAL A 73 8.99 3.24 -3.53
N ILE A 74 7.70 3.09 -3.21
CA ILE A 74 6.82 2.11 -3.87
C ILE A 74 6.68 2.40 -5.35
N SER A 75 6.51 3.66 -5.72
CA SER A 75 6.37 4.04 -7.13
C SER A 75 7.63 3.71 -7.93
N ASP A 76 8.81 3.97 -7.37
CA ASP A 76 10.09 3.63 -7.99
C ASP A 76 10.28 2.12 -8.16
N VAL A 77 10.02 1.34 -7.10
CA VAL A 77 10.13 -0.11 -7.17
C VAL A 77 9.10 -0.72 -8.13
N ALA A 78 7.84 -0.27 -8.08
CA ALA A 78 6.79 -0.72 -8.98
C ALA A 78 7.19 -0.54 -10.45
N VAL A 79 7.66 0.65 -10.83
CA VAL A 79 8.11 0.95 -12.19
C VAL A 79 9.31 0.09 -12.58
N LYS A 80 10.28 -0.13 -11.68
CA LYS A 80 11.43 -1.02 -11.92
C LYS A 80 11.04 -2.50 -12.07
N LYS A 81 9.93 -2.90 -11.42
CA LYS A 81 9.30 -4.23 -11.52
C LYS A 81 8.27 -4.32 -12.66
N TYR A 82 8.28 -3.37 -13.59
CA TYR A 82 7.39 -3.28 -14.76
C TYR A 82 5.89 -3.12 -14.43
N ASP A 83 5.55 -2.79 -13.19
CA ASP A 83 4.22 -2.37 -12.79
C ASP A 83 4.01 -0.87 -13.03
N LYS A 84 2.75 -0.44 -12.97
CA LYS A 84 2.34 0.95 -13.19
C LYS A 84 2.08 1.62 -11.85
N ALA A 85 2.80 2.70 -11.58
CA ALA A 85 2.62 3.48 -10.36
C ALA A 85 1.68 4.66 -10.60
N GLY A 86 0.68 4.83 -9.75
CA GLY A 86 -0.26 5.95 -9.74
C GLY A 86 -0.43 6.55 -8.34
N LEU A 87 -1.05 7.73 -8.29
CA LEU A 87 -1.26 8.50 -7.07
C LEU A 87 -2.69 9.05 -7.04
N LEU A 88 -3.31 9.01 -5.86
CA LEU A 88 -4.51 9.78 -5.55
C LEU A 88 -4.39 10.35 -4.14
N THR A 89 -4.40 11.67 -4.00
CA THR A 89 -4.45 12.33 -2.69
C THR A 89 -5.88 12.73 -2.38
N PHE A 90 -6.34 12.65 -1.14
CA PHE A 90 -7.72 13.02 -0.83
C PHE A 90 -7.85 13.75 0.51
N SER A 91 -8.75 14.72 0.57
CA SER A 91 -9.13 15.44 1.79
C SER A 91 -10.66 15.65 1.78
N ASN A 92 -11.11 16.89 1.97
CA ASN A 92 -12.49 17.32 1.84
C ASN A 92 -12.76 18.11 0.53
N LYS A 93 -11.77 18.24 -0.36
CA LYS A 93 -11.83 18.95 -1.65
C LYS A 93 -11.28 18.08 -2.78
N MET A 94 -11.29 18.62 -4.01
CA MET A 94 -10.75 17.92 -5.18
C MET A 94 -9.31 17.46 -4.95
N ALA A 95 -9.13 16.17 -5.25
CA ALA A 95 -7.92 15.39 -5.11
C ALA A 95 -6.88 15.73 -6.17
N THR A 96 -5.60 15.49 -5.86
CA THR A 96 -4.59 15.36 -6.91
C THR A 96 -4.56 13.92 -7.40
N TYR A 97 -4.70 13.72 -8.70
CA TYR A 97 -4.70 12.40 -9.33
C TYR A 97 -3.59 12.32 -10.37
N VAL A 98 -2.80 11.26 -10.29
CA VAL A 98 -1.82 10.89 -11.32
C VAL A 98 -2.17 9.46 -11.79
N PRO A 99 -2.56 9.27 -13.06
CA PRO A 99 -2.92 7.96 -13.58
C PRO A 99 -1.71 7.01 -13.57
N ALA A 100 -1.96 5.73 -13.32
CA ALA A 100 -0.90 4.74 -13.23
C ALA A 100 -0.19 4.54 -14.58
N ALA A 101 1.14 4.66 -14.57
CA ALA A 101 1.98 4.38 -15.74
C ALA A 101 3.33 3.77 -15.34
N ALA A 102 3.96 3.04 -16.26
CA ALA A 102 5.27 2.40 -16.07
C ALA A 102 6.42 3.22 -16.69
N GLN A 103 6.20 4.50 -17.00
CA GLN A 103 7.20 5.35 -17.65
C GLN A 103 8.27 5.80 -16.65
N ILE A 104 9.53 5.92 -17.08
CA ILE A 104 10.62 6.42 -16.23
C ILE A 104 10.31 7.80 -15.61
N ARG A 105 9.64 8.68 -16.38
CA ARG A 105 9.22 10.01 -15.91
C ARG A 105 8.03 10.00 -14.94
N GLN A 106 7.44 8.83 -14.68
CA GLN A 106 6.29 8.73 -13.79
C GLN A 106 6.63 9.13 -12.35
N ILE A 107 7.82 8.74 -11.88
CA ILE A 107 8.27 9.08 -10.52
C ILE A 107 8.37 10.59 -10.36
N GLN A 108 8.93 11.30 -11.37
CA GLN A 108 8.99 12.76 -11.37
C GLN A 108 7.59 13.39 -11.32
N LYS A 109 6.64 12.88 -12.12
CA LYS A 109 5.24 13.38 -12.10
C LYS A 109 4.59 13.21 -10.73
N ILE A 110 4.80 12.06 -10.08
CA ILE A 110 4.28 11.79 -8.74
C ILE A 110 4.95 12.73 -7.72
N MET A 111 6.27 12.92 -7.82
CA MET A 111 7.01 13.83 -6.95
C MET A 111 6.55 15.29 -7.10
N ASP A 112 6.40 15.79 -8.33
CA ASP A 112 5.90 17.14 -8.62
C ASP A 112 4.46 17.34 -8.09
N ALA A 113 3.62 16.31 -8.23
CA ALA A 113 2.26 16.31 -7.70
C ALA A 113 2.24 16.38 -6.17
N LEU A 114 3.20 15.74 -5.49
CA LEU A 114 3.30 15.71 -4.02
C LEU A 114 4.01 16.94 -3.44
N TYR A 115 4.95 17.56 -4.17
CA TYR A 115 5.75 18.69 -3.70
C TYR A 115 4.91 19.89 -3.20
N ASN A 116 3.76 20.13 -3.85
CA ASN A 116 2.86 21.23 -3.52
C ASN A 116 1.72 20.85 -2.57
N GLN A 117 1.67 19.60 -2.09
CA GLN A 117 0.60 19.17 -1.21
C GLN A 117 0.87 19.61 0.22
N ARG A 118 -0.14 20.22 0.82
CA ARG A 118 -0.19 20.47 2.26
C ARG A 118 -1.46 19.83 2.80
N THR A 119 -1.38 19.34 4.02
CA THR A 119 -2.55 18.89 4.74
C THR A 119 -3.52 20.05 4.95
N ASP A 120 -4.80 19.78 4.74
CA ASP A 120 -5.85 20.69 5.13
C ASP A 120 -6.23 20.40 6.60
N PHE A 121 -6.59 21.43 7.39
CA PHE A 121 -7.06 21.27 8.77
C PHE A 121 -8.44 20.59 8.91
N LYS A 122 -8.92 19.91 7.87
CA LYS A 122 -10.25 19.30 7.77
C LYS A 122 -10.16 17.78 7.80
N GLU A 123 -11.30 17.13 8.00
CA GLU A 123 -11.41 15.66 7.95
C GLU A 123 -11.47 15.16 6.50
N ALA A 124 -10.91 13.98 6.26
CA ALA A 124 -10.98 13.34 4.95
C ALA A 124 -12.36 12.73 4.68
N SER A 125 -12.85 12.89 3.45
CA SER A 125 -14.11 12.28 3.01
C SER A 125 -13.84 10.97 2.28
N PHE A 126 -14.04 9.85 2.97
CA PHE A 126 -13.95 8.51 2.37
C PHE A 126 -15.06 8.23 1.35
N GLU A 127 -16.17 8.95 1.45
CA GLU A 127 -17.22 8.95 0.44
C GLU A 127 -16.70 9.52 -0.88
N MET A 128 -16.10 10.71 -0.83
CA MET A 128 -15.50 11.32 -2.02
C MET A 128 -14.35 10.46 -2.56
N LEU A 129 -13.52 9.88 -1.68
CA LEU A 129 -12.48 8.94 -2.10
C LEU A 129 -13.08 7.76 -2.89
N TYR A 130 -14.14 7.13 -2.39
CA TYR A 130 -14.79 6.02 -3.08
C TYR A 130 -15.32 6.43 -4.47
N VAL A 131 -15.99 7.57 -4.55
CA VAL A 131 -16.50 8.12 -5.83
C VAL A 131 -15.35 8.41 -6.80
N GLN A 132 -14.24 8.96 -6.32
CA GLN A 132 -13.06 9.22 -7.16
C GLN A 132 -12.42 7.94 -7.67
N ILE A 133 -12.24 6.94 -6.79
CA ILE A 133 -11.67 5.64 -7.19
C ILE A 133 -12.54 4.98 -8.26
N SER A 134 -13.86 4.96 -8.07
CA SER A 134 -14.77 4.31 -9.02
C SER A 134 -14.80 4.99 -10.40
N HIS A 135 -14.53 6.29 -10.47
CA HIS A 135 -14.49 7.05 -11.73
C HIS A 135 -13.10 7.10 -12.39
N LEU A 136 -12.01 7.04 -11.61
CA LEU A 136 -10.65 7.27 -12.12
C LEU A 136 -9.87 5.96 -12.28
N ILE A 137 -10.01 5.03 -11.33
CA ILE A 137 -9.22 3.80 -11.27
C ILE A 137 -10.03 2.65 -11.88
N HIS A 138 -9.85 2.47 -13.18
CA HIS A 138 -10.50 1.39 -13.93
C HIS A 138 -9.70 0.09 -13.82
N GLY A 139 -10.39 -1.00 -13.53
CA GLY A 139 -9.81 -2.34 -13.39
C GLY A 139 -9.23 -2.62 -12.00
N ARG A 140 -9.07 -3.92 -11.71
CA ARG A 140 -8.49 -4.38 -10.44
C ARG A 140 -7.08 -3.81 -10.30
N SER A 141 -6.82 -3.21 -9.14
CA SER A 141 -5.55 -2.53 -8.84
C SER A 141 -5.18 -2.81 -7.39
N LEU A 142 -3.89 -2.70 -7.06
CA LEU A 142 -3.42 -2.66 -5.68
C LEU A 142 -3.49 -1.23 -5.17
N LEU A 143 -4.15 -1.02 -4.03
CA LEU A 143 -4.32 0.29 -3.43
C LEU A 143 -3.65 0.31 -2.05
N PHE A 144 -2.63 1.14 -1.88
CA PHE A 144 -2.02 1.43 -0.59
C PHE A 144 -2.66 2.69 -0.02
N LEU A 145 -3.47 2.54 1.02
CA LEU A 145 -4.16 3.64 1.69
C LEU A 145 -3.42 4.07 2.95
N TYR A 146 -2.74 5.22 2.88
CA TYR A 146 -2.07 5.84 4.01
C TYR A 146 -3.05 6.75 4.74
N THR A 147 -3.48 6.36 5.94
CA THR A 147 -4.41 7.13 6.77
C THR A 147 -4.19 6.82 8.25
N ASN A 148 -4.63 7.71 9.13
CA ASN A 148 -4.47 7.55 10.57
C ASN A 148 -5.84 7.60 11.27
N PHE A 149 -6.43 6.42 11.49
CA PHE A 149 -7.57 6.26 12.39
C PHE A 149 -7.10 6.27 13.85
N GLN A 150 -7.61 7.19 14.65
CA GLN A 150 -7.26 7.29 16.08
C GLN A 150 -8.12 6.36 16.94
N GLU A 151 -9.37 6.11 16.53
CA GLU A 151 -10.35 5.31 17.27
C GLU A 151 -11.06 4.31 16.34
N ILE A 152 -11.48 3.18 16.91
CA ILE A 152 -12.32 2.19 16.21
C ILE A 152 -13.64 2.78 15.71
N SER A 153 -14.20 3.74 16.46
CA SER A 153 -15.44 4.43 16.10
C SER A 153 -15.30 5.18 14.77
N GLN A 154 -14.14 5.79 14.53
CA GLN A 154 -13.81 6.52 13.30
C GLN A 154 -13.72 5.55 12.13
N LEU A 155 -13.03 4.42 12.28
CA LEU A 155 -12.94 3.40 11.24
C LEU A 155 -14.34 2.88 10.86
N ARG A 156 -15.17 2.52 11.84
CA ARG A 156 -16.49 1.92 11.61
C ARG A 156 -17.41 2.81 10.77
N ARG A 157 -17.33 4.13 10.94
CA ARG A 157 -18.06 5.09 10.09
C ARG A 157 -17.65 5.03 8.62
N GLN A 158 -16.38 4.75 8.34
CA GLN A 158 -15.81 4.71 6.99
C GLN A 158 -15.78 3.31 6.36
N LEU A 159 -16.00 2.26 7.17
CA LEU A 159 -15.84 0.87 6.78
C LEU A 159 -16.69 0.49 5.56
N LYS A 160 -17.90 1.05 5.42
CA LYS A 160 -18.75 0.81 4.23
C LYS A 160 -18.08 1.21 2.93
N TYR A 161 -17.30 2.31 2.92
CA TYR A 161 -16.58 2.78 1.73
C TYR A 161 -15.33 1.92 1.49
N LEU A 162 -14.57 1.59 2.54
CA LEU A 162 -13.39 0.73 2.41
C LEU A 162 -13.76 -0.67 1.87
N ARG A 163 -14.87 -1.24 2.34
CA ARG A 163 -15.40 -2.52 1.84
C ARG A 163 -15.83 -2.43 0.37
N ALA A 164 -16.46 -1.31 -0.02
CA ALA A 164 -16.85 -1.10 -1.41
C ALA A 164 -15.63 -1.00 -2.33
N ILE A 165 -14.56 -0.32 -1.89
CA ILE A 165 -13.27 -0.25 -2.61
C ILE A 165 -12.64 -1.65 -2.71
N ASN A 166 -12.55 -2.37 -1.57
CA ASN A 166 -11.91 -3.69 -1.49
C ASN A 166 -12.62 -4.78 -2.33
N LYS A 167 -13.89 -4.56 -2.69
CA LYS A 167 -14.62 -5.46 -3.58
C LYS A 167 -14.05 -5.48 -5.01
N PHE A 168 -13.55 -4.34 -5.48
CA PHE A 168 -13.07 -4.17 -6.85
C PHE A 168 -11.55 -4.09 -6.96
N HIS A 169 -10.88 -3.73 -5.87
CA HIS A 169 -9.43 -3.54 -5.79
C HIS A 169 -8.85 -4.30 -4.59
N LEU A 170 -7.58 -4.65 -4.64
CA LEU A 170 -6.89 -5.17 -3.46
C LEU A 170 -6.48 -3.99 -2.59
N LEU A 171 -7.18 -3.78 -1.46
CA LEU A 171 -6.93 -2.66 -0.57
C LEU A 171 -6.01 -3.08 0.59
N VAL A 172 -4.91 -2.35 0.74
CA VAL A 172 -4.01 -2.42 1.89
C VAL A 172 -4.10 -1.10 2.65
N VAL A 173 -4.56 -1.14 3.89
CA VAL A 173 -4.64 0.03 4.77
C VAL A 173 -3.40 0.10 5.64
N ILE A 174 -2.66 1.19 5.54
CA ILE A 174 -1.49 1.43 6.37
C ILE A 174 -1.91 2.25 7.59
N ILE A 175 -1.65 1.69 8.77
CA ILE A 175 -1.92 2.28 10.07
C ILE A 175 -0.59 2.55 10.78
N PHE A 176 -0.47 3.75 11.31
CA PHE A 176 0.70 4.19 12.05
C PHE A 176 0.64 3.76 13.52
N GLU A 177 1.73 3.18 13.99
CA GLU A 177 2.04 3.01 15.41
C GLU A 177 2.80 4.26 15.89
N ASN A 178 2.40 4.84 17.02
CA ASN A 178 3.14 5.94 17.64
C ASN A 178 3.75 5.49 18.96
N HIS A 179 5.07 5.32 18.97
CA HIS A 179 5.79 4.75 20.11
C HIS A 179 6.12 5.75 21.22
N GLU A 180 6.03 7.06 20.99
CA GLU A 180 6.29 8.02 22.08
C GLU A 180 5.36 7.75 23.27
N LEU A 181 4.09 7.39 23.01
CA LEU A 181 3.14 6.97 24.04
C LEU A 181 3.49 5.59 24.66
N THR A 182 4.01 4.65 23.86
CA THR A 182 4.29 3.27 24.29
C THR A 182 5.60 3.11 25.06
N ASP A 183 6.64 3.90 24.75
CA ASP A 183 7.89 3.97 25.53
C ASP A 183 7.63 4.42 26.98
N PHE A 184 6.76 5.42 27.16
CA PHE A 184 6.33 5.85 28.50
C PHE A 184 5.55 4.76 29.26
N ALA A 185 4.83 3.89 28.55
CA ALA A 185 4.06 2.78 29.16
C ALA A 185 4.95 1.65 29.71
N MET A 186 6.15 1.49 29.15
CA MET A 186 7.10 0.41 29.47
C MET A 186 8.16 0.77 30.52
N GLN A 187 8.33 2.05 30.87
CA GLN A 187 9.22 2.44 31.98
C GLN A 187 8.66 2.01 33.35
N LYS A 188 9.52 1.48 34.23
CA LYS A 188 9.18 1.15 35.63
C LYS A 188 8.83 2.43 36.40
N SER A 189 7.54 2.70 36.59
CA SER A 189 7.05 3.93 37.21
C SER A 189 6.86 3.82 38.73
N LYS A 190 7.28 4.84 39.49
CA LYS A 190 7.07 4.96 40.94
C LYS A 190 6.08 6.08 41.34
N ARG A 191 5.49 6.83 40.39
CA ARG A 191 4.67 8.03 40.63
C ARG A 191 3.27 7.94 40.00
N SER A 192 2.25 8.54 40.61
CA SER A 192 0.83 8.46 40.19
C SER A 192 0.55 8.99 38.77
N GLU A 193 1.24 10.05 38.36
CA GLU A 193 1.15 10.65 37.02
C GLU A 193 1.59 9.70 35.90
N GLN A 194 2.56 8.84 36.21
CA GLN A 194 3.09 7.84 35.28
C GLN A 194 2.13 6.65 35.11
N ILE A 195 1.28 6.36 36.10
CA ILE A 195 0.24 5.33 36.00
C ILE A 195 -0.85 5.76 35.00
N TYR A 196 -1.24 7.05 35.02
CA TYR A 196 -2.23 7.61 34.11
C TYR A 196 -1.74 7.60 32.65
N GLN A 197 -0.50 8.02 32.41
CA GLN A 197 0.12 7.97 31.08
C GLN A 197 0.22 6.54 30.54
N LYS A 198 0.56 5.57 31.40
CA LYS A 198 0.59 4.15 31.05
C LYS A 198 -0.79 3.61 30.66
N ALA A 199 -1.84 4.01 31.37
CA ALA A 199 -3.22 3.60 31.05
C ALA A 199 -3.66 4.14 29.68
N ILE A 200 -3.35 5.41 29.38
CA ILE A 200 -3.64 6.02 28.08
C ILE A 200 -2.91 5.29 26.94
N ALA A 201 -1.62 5.03 27.11
CA ALA A 201 -0.84 4.32 26.11
C ALA A 201 -1.36 2.90 25.86
N ALA A 202 -1.72 2.18 26.92
CA ALA A 202 -2.35 0.87 26.80
C ALA A 202 -3.69 0.93 26.05
N GLN A 203 -4.50 1.96 26.31
CA GLN A 203 -5.76 2.20 25.58
C GLN A 203 -5.51 2.44 24.09
N PHE A 204 -4.50 3.26 23.73
CA PHE A 204 -4.15 3.49 22.32
C PHE A 204 -3.71 2.21 21.60
N VAL A 205 -2.89 1.38 22.26
CA VAL A 205 -2.49 0.08 21.70
C VAL A 205 -3.71 -0.81 21.46
N LEU A 206 -4.64 -0.86 22.43
CA LEU A 206 -5.89 -1.60 22.32
C LEU A 206 -6.75 -1.12 21.15
N GLU A 207 -6.92 0.19 20.98
CA GLU A 207 -7.65 0.79 19.86
C GLU A 207 -7.05 0.38 18.51
N LYS A 208 -5.72 0.46 18.36
CA LYS A 208 -5.03 0.04 17.12
C LYS A 208 -5.23 -1.44 16.83
N GLN A 209 -5.15 -2.30 17.85
CA GLN A 209 -5.44 -3.72 17.69
C GLN A 209 -6.90 -3.99 17.27
N GLN A 210 -7.86 -3.24 17.80
CA GLN A 210 -9.27 -3.35 17.41
C GLN A 210 -9.47 -2.90 15.96
N ILE A 211 -8.86 -1.80 15.54
CA ILE A 211 -8.87 -1.30 14.15
C ILE A 211 -8.37 -2.38 13.18
N ILE A 212 -7.22 -2.99 13.48
CA ILE A 212 -6.62 -4.04 12.66
C ILE A 212 -7.54 -5.26 12.59
N LYS A 213 -8.06 -5.72 13.73
CA LYS A 213 -9.01 -6.85 13.78
C LYS A 213 -10.26 -6.58 12.96
N GLU A 214 -10.82 -5.38 13.05
CA GLU A 214 -12.02 -4.98 12.30
C GLU A 214 -11.75 -4.94 10.78
N LEU A 215 -10.62 -4.38 10.35
CA LEU A 215 -10.21 -4.37 8.94
C LEU A 215 -10.00 -5.79 8.40
N ASN A 216 -9.25 -6.62 9.11
CA ASN A 216 -8.97 -8.01 8.71
C ASN A 216 -10.26 -8.85 8.67
N HIS A 217 -11.19 -8.65 9.63
CA HIS A 217 -12.50 -9.32 9.62
C HIS A 217 -13.31 -8.99 8.36
N ASN A 218 -13.09 -7.83 7.76
CA ASN A 218 -13.72 -7.40 6.52
C ASN A 218 -12.88 -7.72 5.26
N GLY A 219 -11.85 -8.56 5.39
CA GLY A 219 -10.99 -8.99 4.29
C GLY A 219 -10.08 -7.89 3.72
N ILE A 220 -9.85 -6.82 4.48
CA ILE A 220 -8.98 -5.72 4.08
C ILE A 220 -7.60 -5.97 4.67
N TYR A 221 -6.58 -5.98 3.82
CA TYR A 221 -5.19 -6.15 4.27
C TYR A 221 -4.74 -4.92 5.05
N THR A 222 -3.89 -5.13 6.04
CA THR A 222 -3.40 -4.06 6.91
C THR A 222 -1.90 -4.14 7.14
N ILE A 223 -1.28 -2.97 7.30
CA ILE A 223 0.09 -2.83 7.79
C ILE A 223 0.03 -1.95 9.03
N LEU A 224 0.46 -2.47 10.18
CA LEU A 224 0.74 -1.65 11.36
C LEU A 224 2.25 -1.42 11.40
N THR A 225 2.67 -0.17 11.26
CA THR A 225 4.09 0.16 11.17
C THR A 225 4.41 1.48 11.85
N ARG A 226 5.67 1.63 12.27
CA ARG A 226 6.21 2.89 12.71
C ARG A 226 6.48 3.79 11.49
N PRO A 227 6.34 5.12 11.61
CA PRO A 227 6.56 6.02 10.48
C PRO A 227 7.95 5.83 9.83
N GLU A 228 8.99 5.62 10.65
CA GLU A 228 10.36 5.33 10.20
C GLU A 228 10.52 4.05 9.37
N ASN A 229 9.69 3.03 9.60
CA ASN A 229 9.74 1.75 8.88
C ASN A 229 8.73 1.68 7.72
N LEU A 230 7.87 2.69 7.57
CA LEU A 230 6.75 2.69 6.63
C LEU A 230 7.14 2.28 5.21
N SER A 231 8.23 2.85 4.69
CA SER A 231 8.67 2.59 3.31
C SER A 231 9.08 1.13 3.12
N ILE A 232 9.77 0.55 4.12
CA ILE A 232 10.25 -0.83 4.08
C ILE A 232 9.08 -1.79 4.22
N ASP A 233 8.19 -1.56 5.19
CA ASP A 233 7.07 -2.45 5.46
C ASP A 233 6.04 -2.45 4.32
N THR A 234 5.80 -1.28 3.71
CA THR A 234 4.94 -1.18 2.52
C THR A 234 5.56 -1.92 1.33
N LEU A 235 6.88 -1.80 1.15
CA LEU A 235 7.60 -2.47 0.08
C LEU A 235 7.57 -3.99 0.25
N ASN A 236 7.83 -4.47 1.46
CA ASN A 236 7.75 -5.88 1.79
C ASN A 236 6.34 -6.42 1.54
N LYS A 237 5.29 -5.67 1.92
CA LYS A 237 3.91 -6.08 1.66
C LYS A 237 3.60 -6.15 0.16
N TYR A 238 4.09 -5.20 -0.63
CA TYR A 238 3.96 -5.26 -2.09
C TYR A 238 4.62 -6.53 -2.66
N LEU A 239 5.84 -6.84 -2.23
CA LEU A 239 6.57 -8.02 -2.71
C LEU A 239 5.90 -9.33 -2.26
N GLU A 240 5.39 -9.38 -1.03
CA GLU A 240 4.59 -10.50 -0.50
C GLU A 240 3.36 -10.76 -1.37
N LEU A 241 2.51 -9.73 -1.57
CA LEU A 241 1.28 -9.86 -2.36
C LEU A 241 1.56 -10.26 -3.82
N LYS A 242 2.65 -9.77 -4.41
CA LYS A 242 3.10 -10.16 -5.75
C LYS A 242 3.57 -11.62 -5.79
N SER A 243 4.29 -12.08 -4.75
CA SER A 243 4.75 -13.47 -4.68
C SER A 243 3.62 -14.48 -4.46
N GLU A 244 2.54 -14.06 -3.80
CA GLU A 244 1.33 -14.86 -3.58
C GLU A 244 0.39 -14.90 -4.80
N GLY A 245 0.68 -14.13 -5.87
CA GLY A 245 -0.15 -14.04 -7.06
C GLY A 245 -1.50 -13.34 -6.83
N LEU A 246 -1.59 -12.52 -5.76
CA LEU A 246 -2.78 -11.70 -5.49
C LEU A 246 -2.87 -10.46 -6.38
N ILE A 247 -1.73 -10.09 -6.97
CA ILE A 247 -1.51 -9.06 -7.99
C ILE A 247 -0.59 -9.65 -9.06
#